data_AF-A0A0L7LJF8-F1
#
_entry.id   AF-A0A0L7LJF8-F1
#
_cell.length_a   1.000
_cell.length_b   1.000
_cell.length_c   1.000
_cell.angle_alpha   90.00
_cell.angle_beta   90.00
_cell.angle_gamma   90.00
#
_symmetry.space_group_name_H-M   'P 1'
#
loop_
_entity.id
_entity.type
_entity.pdbx_description
1 polymer ?
#
loop_
_entity_poly.entity_id
_entity_poly.type
_entity_poly.pdbx_seq_one_letter_code
_entity_poly.pdbx_strand_id
1 'polypeptide(L)'
;MQNSSNNVGPTKNPKFEFLKLLVRECYFTNVTHSEVVPDQKYDENAPWCPRLFDGFACWDQAPARSIVVQHCPEFIIGFDPRLSVYKRYVPM
;
A
#
# COMPACT_ATOMS: atom_id res chain seq x y z
N MET A 1 19.75 -43.85 -19.46
CA MET A 1 20.52 -43.09 -18.44
C MET A 1 19.89 -41.71 -18.36
N GLN A 2 19.22 -41.41 -17.25
CA GLN A 2 18.46 -40.16 -17.05
C GLN A 2 19.44 -39.02 -16.74
N ASN A 3 19.23 -37.85 -17.35
CA ASN A 3 19.80 -36.58 -16.85
C ASN A 3 18.68 -35.54 -16.82
N SER A 4 17.79 -35.67 -15.83
CA SER A 4 16.80 -34.65 -15.52
C SER A 4 17.52 -33.56 -14.75
N SER A 5 17.87 -32.48 -15.45
CA SER A 5 18.22 -31.21 -14.83
C SER A 5 17.06 -30.78 -13.94
N ASN A 6 17.18 -31.02 -12.64
CA ASN A 6 16.28 -30.49 -11.64
C ASN A 6 16.48 -28.97 -11.60
N ASN A 7 15.71 -28.25 -12.42
CA ASN A 7 15.46 -26.83 -12.24
C ASN A 7 14.67 -26.69 -10.94
N VAL A 8 15.37 -26.63 -9.81
CA VAL A 8 14.81 -26.13 -8.56
C VAL A 8 14.53 -24.64 -8.81
N GLY A 9 13.32 -24.35 -9.29
CA GLY A 9 12.81 -23.00 -9.32
C GLY A 9 12.93 -22.36 -7.93
N PRO A 10 12.97 -21.02 -7.83
CA PRO A 10 13.16 -20.35 -6.55
C PRO A 10 12.17 -20.91 -5.52
N THR A 11 12.69 -21.39 -4.39
CA THR A 11 11.87 -21.88 -3.28
C THR A 11 10.84 -20.81 -2.93
N LYS A 12 9.55 -21.13 -3.10
CA LYS A 12 8.44 -20.19 -2.90
C LYS A 12 8.38 -19.80 -1.42
N ASN A 13 8.89 -18.62 -1.06
CA ASN A 13 8.77 -18.09 0.29
C ASN A 13 7.36 -17.52 0.48
N PRO A 14 6.53 -18.07 1.38
CA PRO A 14 5.15 -17.62 1.55
C PRO A 14 5.02 -16.14 1.94
N LYS A 15 6.00 -15.60 2.67
CA LYS A 15 6.03 -14.17 3.03
C LYS A 15 6.29 -13.29 1.80
N PHE A 16 7.17 -13.75 0.91
CA PHE A 16 7.48 -13.03 -0.31
C PHE A 16 6.29 -13.03 -1.28
N GLU A 17 5.60 -14.17 -1.39
CA GLU A 17 4.36 -14.24 -2.19
C GLU A 17 3.26 -13.35 -1.61
N PHE A 18 3.10 -13.32 -0.28
CA PHE A 18 2.16 -12.40 0.36
C PHE A 18 2.50 -10.93 0.07
N LEU A 19 3.77 -10.55 0.20
CA LEU A 19 4.22 -9.19 -0.12
C LEU A 19 3.94 -8.83 -1.59
N LYS A 20 4.16 -9.76 -2.53
CA LYS A 20 3.81 -9.55 -3.95
C LYS A 20 2.32 -9.29 -4.13
N LEU A 21 1.46 -9.99 -3.39
CA LEU A 21 0.02 -9.77 -3.45
C LEU A 21 -0.35 -8.37 -2.95
N LEU A 22 0.24 -7.91 -1.84
CA LEU A 22 0.00 -6.55 -1.33
C LEU A 22 0.47 -5.47 -2.32
N VAL A 23 1.67 -5.64 -2.89
CA VAL A 23 2.20 -4.71 -3.91
C VAL A 23 1.32 -4.72 -5.17
N ARG A 24 0.87 -5.91 -5.60
CA ARG A 24 -0.04 -6.05 -6.73
C ARG A 24 -1.36 -5.31 -6.48
N GLU A 25 -1.94 -5.51 -5.30
CA GLU A 25 -3.18 -4.86 -4.88
C GLU A 25 -3.02 -3.34 -4.85
N CYS A 26 -1.88 -2.82 -4.42
CA CYS A 26 -1.68 -1.38 -4.42
C CYS A 26 -1.61 -0.78 -5.82
N TYR A 27 -0.83 -1.37 -6.73
CA TYR A 27 -0.49 -0.70 -8.00
C TYR A 27 -1.28 -1.19 -9.22
N PHE A 28 -1.83 -2.39 -9.19
CA PHE A 28 -2.41 -3.05 -10.37
C PHE A 28 -3.92 -3.25 -10.28
N THR A 29 -4.56 -2.91 -9.16
CA THR A 29 -6.02 -2.90 -9.04
C THR A 29 -6.56 -1.46 -9.04
N ASN A 30 -7.78 -1.32 -9.56
CA ASN A 30 -8.50 -0.05 -9.57
C ASN A 30 -9.39 0.05 -8.33
N VAL A 31 -8.74 0.06 -7.16
CA VAL A 31 -9.38 0.19 -5.85
C VAL A 31 -8.82 1.45 -5.17
N THR A 32 -9.70 2.15 -4.44
CA THR A 32 -9.31 3.25 -3.55
C THR A 32 -9.01 2.65 -2.18
N HIS A 33 -7.82 2.92 -1.66
CA HIS A 33 -7.30 2.39 -0.40
C HIS A 33 -7.26 3.45 0.70
N SER A 34 -7.11 4.73 0.35
CA SER A 34 -7.06 5.82 1.33
C SER A 34 -7.79 7.06 0.84
N GLU A 35 -8.39 7.79 1.77
CA GLU A 35 -9.13 9.01 1.51
C GLU A 35 -8.49 10.21 2.22
N VAL A 36 -8.60 11.40 1.63
CA VAL A 36 -8.25 12.65 2.31
C VAL A 36 -9.28 12.90 3.41
N VAL A 37 -8.82 13.27 4.62
CA VAL A 37 -9.73 13.55 5.74
C VAL A 37 -10.76 14.63 5.35
N PRO A 38 -12.04 14.44 5.69
CA PRO A 38 -13.08 15.45 5.46
C PRO A 38 -12.70 16.83 6.04
N ASP A 39 -13.17 17.90 5.40
CA ASP A 39 -12.92 19.30 5.76
C ASP A 39 -11.46 19.79 5.65
N GLN A 40 -10.56 18.93 5.17
CA GLN A 40 -9.20 19.37 4.90
C GLN A 40 -9.14 20.27 3.66
N LYS A 41 -8.78 21.53 3.87
CA LYS A 41 -8.43 22.45 2.78
C LYS A 41 -7.01 22.15 2.30
N TYR A 42 -6.87 21.87 1.02
CA TYR A 42 -5.60 21.84 0.31
C TYR A 42 -5.58 22.93 -0.75
N ASP A 43 -4.39 23.38 -1.12
CA ASP A 43 -4.22 24.27 -2.27
C ASP A 43 -4.49 23.45 -3.54
N GLU A 44 -5.40 23.91 -4.39
CA GLU A 44 -5.74 23.24 -5.65
C GLU A 44 -4.54 23.14 -6.59
N ASN A 45 -3.56 24.03 -6.43
CA ASN A 45 -2.30 24.02 -7.19
C ASN A 45 -1.16 23.28 -6.47
N ALA A 46 -1.44 22.62 -5.34
CA ALA A 46 -0.43 21.86 -4.62
C ALA A 46 0.14 20.74 -5.50
N PRO A 47 1.46 20.48 -5.44
CA PRO A 47 2.03 19.30 -6.06
C PRO A 47 1.38 18.05 -5.46
N TRP A 48 1.15 17.02 -6.27
CA TRP A 48 0.57 15.77 -5.80
C TRP A 48 1.66 14.80 -5.36
N CYS A 49 1.45 14.12 -4.25
CA CYS A 49 2.27 12.95 -3.93
C CYS A 49 1.70 11.73 -4.66
N PRO A 50 2.56 10.90 -5.26
CA PRO A 50 2.12 9.73 -6.01
C PRO A 50 1.60 8.63 -5.07
N ARG A 51 0.84 7.70 -5.65
CA ARG A 51 0.45 6.46 -4.96
C ARG A 51 1.69 5.72 -4.45
N LEU A 52 1.65 5.26 -3.21
CA LEU A 52 2.80 4.64 -2.54
C LEU A 52 2.39 3.46 -1.65
N PHE A 53 3.04 2.32 -1.85
CA PHE A 53 3.04 1.22 -0.89
C PHE A 53 4.16 1.40 0.13
N ASP A 54 3.84 1.35 1.43
CA ASP A 54 4.82 1.62 2.51
C ASP A 54 5.33 0.36 3.23
N GLY A 55 4.94 -0.82 2.76
CA GLY A 55 5.26 -2.10 3.39
C GLY A 55 4.07 -2.75 4.09
N PHE A 56 3.04 -1.97 4.45
CA PHE A 56 1.83 -2.48 5.11
C PHE A 56 0.55 -2.03 4.41
N ALA A 57 0.52 -0.79 3.92
CA ALA A 57 -0.68 -0.17 3.38
C ALA A 57 -0.40 0.49 2.01
N CYS A 58 -1.44 0.54 1.19
CA CYS A 58 -1.42 1.32 -0.04
C CYS A 58 -1.97 2.71 0.24
N TRP A 59 -1.24 3.75 -0.14
CA TRP A 59 -1.68 5.13 0.01
C TRP A 59 -1.92 5.71 -1.38
N ASP A 60 -3.13 6.17 -1.63
CA ASP A 60 -3.51 6.78 -2.90
C ASP A 60 -2.81 8.12 -3.12
N GLN A 61 -2.78 8.55 -4.38
CA GLN A 61 -2.31 9.89 -4.69
C GLN A 61 -3.18 10.93 -4.00
N ALA A 62 -2.57 11.97 -3.47
CA ALA A 62 -3.27 13.09 -2.86
C ALA A 62 -2.42 14.37 -2.96
N PRO A 63 -3.04 15.56 -2.89
CA PRO A 63 -2.32 16.83 -2.85
C PRO A 63 -1.31 16.87 -1.70
N ALA A 64 -0.17 17.52 -1.89
CA ALA A 64 0.79 17.76 -0.81
C ALA A 64 0.11 18.52 0.33
N ARG A 65 0.62 18.31 1.55
CA ARG A 65 0.06 18.83 2.81
C ARG A 65 -1.29 18.21 3.19
N SER A 66 -1.80 17.24 2.42
CA SER A 66 -2.95 16.42 2.81
C SER A 66 -2.63 15.47 3.98
N ILE A 67 -3.66 15.11 4.73
CA ILE A 67 -3.69 13.97 5.64
C ILE A 67 -4.65 12.98 5.00
N VAL A 68 -4.12 11.80 4.69
CA VAL A 68 -4.91 10.68 4.17
C VAL A 68 -5.11 9.65 5.26
N VAL A 69 -6.26 9.00 5.28
CA VAL A 69 -6.65 7.98 6.25
C VAL A 69 -7.11 6.71 5.54
N GLN A 70 -6.93 5.58 6.23
CA GLN A 70 -7.51 4.29 5.88
C GLN A 70 -7.67 3.43 7.13
N HIS A 71 -8.40 2.33 7.03
CA HIS A 71 -8.51 1.37 8.12
C HIS A 71 -7.21 0.61 8.36
N CYS A 72 -6.98 0.18 9.60
CA CYS A 72 -5.85 -0.67 9.93
C CYS A 72 -5.94 -2.03 9.19
N PRO A 73 -4.83 -2.54 8.61
CA PRO A 73 -4.84 -3.79 7.86
C PRO A 73 -5.16 -5.00 8.75
N GLU A 74 -6.11 -5.83 8.31
CA GLU A 74 -6.57 -7.02 9.05
C GLU A 74 -5.49 -8.12 9.20
N PHE A 75 -4.52 -8.16 8.29
CA PHE A 75 -3.50 -9.22 8.28
C PHE A 75 -2.42 -9.05 9.36
N ILE A 76 -2.36 -7.90 10.05
CA ILE A 76 -1.40 -7.64 11.12
C ILE A 76 -2.03 -8.04 12.45
N ILE A 77 -1.51 -9.11 13.05
CA ILE A 77 -1.98 -9.61 14.35
C ILE A 77 -1.83 -8.50 15.41
N GLY A 78 -2.93 -8.21 16.10
CA GLY A 78 -2.98 -7.20 17.17
C GLY A 78 -3.49 -5.84 16.72
N PHE A 79 -3.72 -5.61 15.42
CA PHE A 79 -4.37 -4.38 14.94
C PHE A 79 -5.90 -4.55 14.98
N ASP A 80 -6.62 -3.50 15.41
CA ASP A 80 -8.09 -3.43 15.30
C ASP A 80 -8.47 -2.78 13.97
N PRO A 81 -9.10 -3.51 13.02
CA PRO A 81 -9.43 -2.98 11.70
C PRO A 81 -10.51 -1.88 11.72
N ARG A 82 -11.18 -1.68 12.86
CA ARG A 82 -12.16 -0.59 13.02
C ARG A 82 -11.49 0.76 13.29
N LEU A 83 -10.21 0.75 13.67
CA LEU A 83 -9.42 1.97 13.85
C LEU A 83 -8.84 2.43 12.52
N SER A 84 -8.49 3.72 12.45
CA SER A 84 -7.88 4.32 11.27
C SER A 84 -6.41 4.64 11.52
N VAL A 85 -5.60 4.39 10.49
CA VAL A 85 -4.22 4.90 10.38
C VAL A 85 -4.22 6.11 9.46
N TYR A 86 -3.32 7.06 9.71
CA TYR A 86 -3.19 8.25 8.87
C TYR A 86 -1.75 8.44 8.37
N LYS A 87 -1.62 9.14 7.24
CA LYS A 87 -0.34 9.57 6.69
C LYS A 87 -0.41 11.04 6.30
N ARG A 88 0.65 11.79 6.62
CA ARG A 88 0.81 13.19 6.22
C ARG A 88 1.68 13.27 4.98
N TYR A 89 1.18 13.96 3.96
CA TYR A 89 1.91 14.18 2.72
C TYR A 89 2.71 15.48 2.85
N VAL A 90 4.03 15.40 2.77
CA VAL A 90 4.91 16.57 2.85
C VAL A 90 5.35 16.98 1.43
N PRO A 91 5.42 18.28 1.13
CA PRO A 91 6.03 18.75 -0.11
C PRO A 91 7.52 18.36 -0.12
N MET A 92 8.02 17.96 -1.30
CA MET A 92 9.45 17.75 -1.54
C MET A 92 10.18 19.07 -1.73
#